data_AF-A0A938CPF5-F1
#
_entry.id   AF-A0A938CPF5-F1
#
_cell.length_a   1.000
_cell.length_b   1.000
_cell.length_c   1.000
_cell.angle_alpha   90.00
_cell.angle_beta   90.00
_cell.angle_gamma   90.00
#
_symmetry.space_group_name_H-M   'P 1'
#
loop_
_entity.id
_entity.type
_entity.pdbx_description
1 polymer ?
#
loop_
_entity_poly.entity_id
_entity_poly.type
_entity_poly.pdbx_seq_one_letter_code
_entity_poly.pdbx_strand_id
1 'polypeptide(L)'
;GVTESTLLAMEKLGARRSRIAAVIGPSISRQAYEVGPEFPALFLEEDAGNRDFFRPSPRPGHTYFDLPGYLARRLAREGVGHVTNLGLCTFSDEDRFYSYRRATHRSERDYGRQISAIARVS
;
A
#
# COMPACT_ATOMS: atom_id res chain seq x y z
N GLY A 1 -13.48 3.53 1.33
CA GLY A 1 -12.49 2.46 1.02
C GLY A 1 -12.24 1.57 2.24
N VAL A 2 -11.45 0.50 2.14
CA VAL A 2 -11.22 -0.42 3.28
C VAL A 2 -10.58 0.27 4.51
N THR A 3 -9.70 1.25 4.28
CA THR A 3 -9.07 2.06 5.34
C THR A 3 -10.12 2.86 6.11
N GLU A 4 -10.92 3.65 5.40
CA GLU A 4 -12.03 4.44 5.94
C GLU A 4 -13.04 3.58 6.70
N SER A 5 -13.46 2.44 6.14
CA SER A 5 -14.39 1.53 6.82
C SER A 5 -13.81 0.98 8.13
N THR A 6 -12.50 0.69 8.16
CA THR A 6 -11.79 0.26 9.37
C THR A 6 -11.74 1.37 10.41
N LEU A 7 -11.41 2.60 10.02
CA LEU A 7 -11.37 3.75 10.91
C LEU A 7 -12.76 4.02 11.54
N LEU A 8 -13.82 4.01 10.73
CA LEU A 8 -15.19 4.15 11.22
C LEU A 8 -15.57 3.04 12.21
N ALA A 9 -15.14 1.80 11.96
CA ALA A 9 -15.36 0.69 12.89
C ALA A 9 -14.65 0.91 14.23
N MET A 10 -13.39 1.38 14.20
CA MET A 10 -12.65 1.72 15.42
C MET A 10 -13.29 2.87 16.20
N GLU A 11 -13.81 3.90 15.51
CA GLU A 11 -14.50 5.03 16.14
C GLU A 11 -15.80 4.61 16.82
N LYS A 12 -16.56 3.68 16.22
CA LYS A 12 -17.75 3.09 16.85
C LYS A 12 -17.42 2.35 18.15
N LEU A 13 -16.19 1.88 18.32
CA LEU A 13 -15.67 1.26 19.54
C LEU A 13 -15.06 2.28 20.52
N GLY A 14 -15.14 3.58 20.23
CA GLY A 14 -14.67 4.67 21.09
C GLY A 14 -13.28 5.21 20.75
N ALA A 15 -12.65 4.76 19.65
CA ALA A 15 -11.40 5.38 19.20
C ALA A 15 -11.64 6.83 18.72
N ARG A 16 -10.62 7.68 18.88
CA ARG A 16 -10.59 9.03 18.27
C ARG A 16 -9.62 9.01 17.12
N ARG A 17 -10.06 9.37 15.90
CA ARG A 17 -9.23 9.26 14.69
C ARG A 17 -7.85 9.90 14.79
N SER A 18 -7.80 11.10 15.35
CA SER A 18 -6.57 11.85 15.59
C SER A 18 -5.62 11.20 16.59
N ARG A 19 -6.04 10.15 17.30
CA ARG A 19 -5.21 9.33 18.20
C ARG A 19 -4.94 7.93 17.65
N ILE A 20 -5.42 7.61 16.45
CA ILE A 20 -5.12 6.35 15.79
C ILE A 20 -3.70 6.44 15.20
N ALA A 21 -2.91 5.39 15.42
CA ALA A 21 -1.67 5.16 14.71
C ALA A 21 -1.88 4.05 13.68
N ALA A 22 -1.55 4.32 12.43
CA ALA A 22 -1.58 3.34 11.35
C ALA A 22 -0.14 3.03 10.91
N VAL A 23 0.15 1.74 10.73
CA VAL A 23 1.43 1.27 10.22
C VAL A 23 1.20 0.57 8.89
N ILE A 24 1.84 1.06 7.84
CA ILE A 24 1.92 0.38 6.54
C ILE A 24 3.06 -0.62 6.63
N GLY A 25 2.70 -1.90 6.69
CA GLY A 25 3.63 -3.01 6.77
C GLY A 25 4.43 -3.25 5.47
N PRO A 26 5.18 -4.37 5.41
CA PRO A 26 5.87 -4.77 4.18
C PRO A 26 4.88 -4.83 3.01
N SER A 27 5.21 -4.11 1.94
CA SER A 27 4.38 -4.03 0.74
C SER A 27 5.27 -3.89 -0.50
N ILE A 28 4.70 -4.01 -1.70
CA ILE A 28 5.47 -3.78 -2.92
C ILE A 28 5.83 -2.29 -3.03
N SER A 29 7.11 -1.98 -3.22
CA SER A 29 7.57 -0.59 -3.39
C SER A 29 7.32 -0.08 -4.81
N ARG A 30 7.35 1.25 -4.98
CA ARG A 30 7.23 1.89 -6.31
C ARG A 30 8.19 1.29 -7.34
N GLN A 31 9.44 1.02 -6.96
CA GLN A 31 10.47 0.49 -7.86
C GLN A 31 10.11 -0.89 -8.43
N ALA A 32 9.27 -1.65 -7.74
CA ALA A 32 8.86 -2.99 -8.14
C ALA A 32 7.41 -3.04 -8.68
N TYR A 33 6.62 -1.99 -8.44
CA TYR A 33 5.20 -1.99 -8.77
C TYR A 33 4.90 -1.28 -10.10
N GLU A 34 5.38 -1.90 -11.18
CA GLU A 34 4.97 -1.52 -12.54
C GLU A 34 3.51 -1.94 -12.79
N VAL A 35 2.73 -1.04 -13.40
CA VAL A 35 1.31 -1.20 -13.72
C VAL A 35 1.02 -0.81 -15.18
N GLY A 36 -0.06 -1.34 -15.73
CA GLY A 36 -0.49 -1.10 -17.11
C GLY A 36 -1.12 0.29 -17.32
N PRO A 37 -1.39 0.66 -18.59
CA PRO A 37 -1.90 1.98 -18.97
C PRO A 37 -3.30 2.29 -18.41
N GLU A 38 -4.10 1.28 -18.12
CA GLU A 38 -5.45 1.41 -17.56
C GLU A 38 -5.44 1.78 -16.07
N PHE A 39 -4.35 1.50 -15.37
CA PHE A 39 -4.30 1.62 -13.91
C PHE A 39 -4.33 3.07 -13.40
N PRO A 40 -3.56 4.03 -13.97
CA PRO A 40 -3.50 5.39 -13.41
C PRO A 40 -4.82 6.15 -13.50
N ALA A 41 -5.61 5.95 -14.56
CA ALA A 41 -6.84 6.70 -14.81
C ALA A 41 -7.79 6.66 -13.60
N LEU A 42 -7.98 5.47 -13.01
CA LEU A 42 -8.81 5.26 -11.83
C LEU A 42 -8.41 6.12 -10.62
N PHE A 43 -7.11 6.35 -10.43
CA PHE A 43 -6.60 7.16 -9.33
C PHE A 43 -6.64 8.65 -9.67
N LEU A 44 -6.39 9.01 -10.92
CA LEU A 44 -6.40 10.42 -11.34
C LEU A 44 -7.81 11.01 -11.41
N GLU A 45 -8.81 10.17 -11.69
CA GLU A 45 -10.23 10.52 -11.60
C GLU A 45 -10.68 10.77 -10.15
N GLU A 46 -10.13 10.02 -9.17
CA GLU A 46 -10.42 10.22 -7.74
C GLU A 46 -9.82 11.56 -7.24
N ASP A 47 -8.58 11.85 -7.61
CA ASP A 47 -7.89 13.12 -7.30
C ASP A 47 -6.71 13.32 -8.25
N ALA A 48 -6.68 14.45 -8.95
CA ALA A 48 -5.58 14.83 -9.84
C ALA A 48 -4.22 14.88 -9.12
N GLY A 49 -4.19 15.17 -7.82
CA GLY A 49 -2.98 15.11 -6.99
C GLY A 49 -2.43 13.69 -6.84
N ASN A 50 -3.16 12.62 -7.18
CA ASN A 50 -2.64 11.25 -7.18
C ASN A 50 -1.52 11.03 -8.22
N ARG A 51 -1.31 11.98 -9.16
CA ARG A 51 -0.17 12.00 -10.08
C ARG A 51 1.18 11.85 -9.38
N ASP A 52 1.33 12.36 -8.16
CA ASP A 52 2.58 12.31 -7.38
C ASP A 52 3.06 10.87 -7.09
N PHE A 53 2.15 9.89 -7.13
CA PHE A 53 2.45 8.48 -6.87
C PHE A 53 2.80 7.68 -8.11
N PHE A 54 2.79 8.30 -9.29
CA PHE A 54 3.13 7.65 -10.55
C PHE A 54 4.49 8.14 -11.05
N ARG A 55 5.30 7.22 -11.59
CA ARG A 55 6.57 7.56 -12.26
C ARG A 55 6.71 6.80 -13.58
N PRO A 56 7.28 7.41 -14.63
CA PRO A 56 7.49 6.74 -15.90
C PRO A 56 8.21 5.39 -15.74
N SER A 57 7.72 4.37 -16.45
CA SER A 57 8.44 3.12 -16.65
C SER A 57 9.23 3.17 -17.98
N PRO A 58 10.39 2.50 -18.08
CA PRO A 58 11.04 2.27 -19.37
C PRO A 58 10.21 1.42 -20.34
N ARG A 59 9.24 0.63 -19.84
CA ARG A 59 8.35 -0.17 -20.66
C ARG A 59 7.23 0.72 -21.24
N PRO A 60 7.06 0.77 -22.58
CA PRO A 60 6.02 1.59 -23.21
C PRO A 60 4.62 1.31 -22.65
N GLY A 61 3.87 2.38 -22.41
CA GLY A 61 2.51 2.32 -21.87
C GLY A 61 2.41 1.92 -20.39
N HIS A 62 3.52 1.69 -19.69
CA HIS A 62 3.51 1.33 -18.27
C HIS A 62 4.01 2.48 -17.39
N THR A 63 3.70 2.40 -16.11
CA THR A 63 4.16 3.34 -15.09
C THR A 63 4.42 2.61 -13.78
N TYR A 64 5.24 3.18 -12.91
CA TYR A 64 5.46 2.71 -11.56
C TYR A 64 4.51 3.40 -10.59
N PHE A 65 3.87 2.62 -9.71
CA PHE A 65 2.93 3.14 -8.70
C PHE A 65 3.47 3.03 -7.27
N ASP A 66 3.45 4.13 -6.54
CA ASP A 66 3.82 4.21 -5.13
C ASP A 66 2.63 3.86 -4.21
N LEU A 67 2.32 2.56 -4.12
CA LEU A 67 1.27 2.06 -3.22
C LEU A 67 1.44 2.53 -1.76
N PRO A 68 2.61 2.35 -1.10
CA PRO A 68 2.74 2.75 0.29
C PRO A 68 2.67 4.28 0.46
N GLY A 69 3.21 5.06 -0.49
CA GLY A 69 3.05 6.51 -0.49
C GLY A 69 1.59 6.96 -0.64
N TYR A 70 0.85 6.33 -1.55
CA TYR A 70 -0.58 6.59 -1.76
C TYR A 70 -1.39 6.29 -0.50
N LEU A 71 -1.19 5.11 0.10
CA LEU A 71 -1.86 4.73 1.35
C LEU A 71 -1.53 5.69 2.50
N ALA A 72 -0.27 6.12 2.61
CA ALA A 72 0.13 7.04 3.66
C ALA A 72 -0.60 8.38 3.56
N ARG A 73 -0.65 8.96 2.35
CA ARG A 73 -1.39 10.21 2.11
C ARG A 73 -2.88 10.04 2.32
N ARG A 74 -3.44 8.91 1.88
CA ARG A 74 -4.86 8.60 2.07
C ARG A 74 -5.23 8.56 3.56
N LEU A 75 -4.49 7.81 4.37
CA LEU A 75 -4.70 7.72 5.82
C LEU A 75 -4.56 9.08 6.52
N ALA A 76 -3.55 9.86 6.13
CA ALA A 76 -3.37 11.21 6.67
C ALA A 76 -4.57 12.12 6.34
N ARG A 77 -5.06 12.10 5.10
CA ARG A 77 -6.26 12.86 4.68
C ARG A 77 -7.55 12.37 5.34
N GLU A 78 -7.63 11.07 5.65
CA GLU A 78 -8.74 10.50 6.41
C GLU A 78 -8.74 11.00 7.88
N GLY A 79 -7.66 11.62 8.37
CA GLY A 79 -7.57 12.23 9.70
C GLY A 79 -6.84 11.37 10.74
N VAL A 80 -6.10 10.35 10.30
CA VAL A 80 -5.27 9.52 11.19
C VAL A 80 -4.13 10.35 11.77
N GLY A 81 -3.96 10.31 13.09
CA GLY A 81 -2.98 11.16 13.79
C GLY A 81 -1.52 10.81 13.49
N HIS A 82 -1.21 9.51 13.38
CA HIS A 82 0.13 9.04 13.08
C HIS A 82 0.10 7.97 12.00
N VAL A 83 0.86 8.19 10.93
CA VAL A 83 1.00 7.23 9.84
C VAL A 83 2.48 6.91 9.66
N THR A 84 2.84 5.65 9.83
CA THR A 84 4.21 5.17 9.64
C THR A 84 4.25 4.18 8.49
N ASN A 85 5.18 4.36 7.56
CA ASN A 85 5.52 3.37 6.56
C ASN A 85 6.84 2.69 6.96
N LEU A 86 6.85 1.36 7.06
CA LEU A 86 8.08 0.63 7.39
C LEU A 86 9.15 0.70 6.30
N GLY A 87 8.76 1.04 5.06
CA GLY A 87 9.72 1.15 3.94
C GLY A 87 10.30 -0.19 3.48
N LEU A 88 9.64 -1.31 3.81
CA LEU A 88 10.09 -2.67 3.49
C LEU A 88 9.42 -3.15 2.19
N CYS A 89 10.24 -3.50 1.20
CA CYS A 89 9.76 -3.97 -0.11
C CYS A 89 9.66 -5.49 -0.15
N THR A 90 8.44 -6.02 -0.31
CA THR A 90 8.23 -7.48 -0.40
C THR A 90 8.85 -8.10 -1.65
N PHE A 91 8.96 -7.34 -2.74
CA PHE A 91 9.54 -7.83 -3.99
C PHE A 91 11.07 -7.96 -3.91
N SER A 92 11.75 -6.94 -3.40
CA SER A 92 13.22 -6.85 -3.42
C SER A 92 13.89 -7.60 -2.26
N ASP A 93 13.24 -7.70 -1.10
CA ASP A 93 13.77 -8.36 0.10
C ASP A 93 13.27 -9.81 0.16
N GLU A 94 13.83 -10.65 -0.71
CA GLU A 94 13.41 -12.04 -0.90
C GLU A 94 13.71 -12.94 0.30
N ASP A 95 14.77 -12.65 1.05
CA ASP A 95 15.17 -13.44 2.23
C ASP A 95 14.13 -13.35 3.36
N ARG A 96 13.31 -12.29 3.37
CA ARG A 96 12.37 -11.99 4.44
C ARG A 96 10.90 -12.09 4.03
N PHE A 97 10.60 -11.88 2.74
CA PHE A 97 9.21 -11.75 2.29
C PHE A 97 8.92 -12.54 1.02
N TYR A 98 7.84 -13.31 1.05
CA TYR A 98 7.13 -13.73 -0.16
C TYR A 98 6.62 -12.52 -0.99
N SER A 99 6.57 -12.67 -2.31
CA SER A 99 6.00 -11.68 -3.21
C SER A 99 5.33 -12.32 -4.41
N TYR A 100 4.04 -12.04 -4.57
CA TYR A 100 3.28 -12.45 -5.76
C TYR A 100 3.93 -11.94 -7.05
N ARG A 101 4.34 -10.67 -7.09
CA ARG A 101 4.95 -10.07 -8.27
C ARG A 101 6.26 -10.77 -8.65
N ARG A 102 7.08 -11.15 -7.67
CA ARG A 102 8.33 -11.89 -7.90
C ARG A 102 8.05 -13.29 -8.44
N ALA A 103 7.10 -14.00 -7.83
CA ALA A 103 6.67 -15.32 -8.29
C ALA A 103 6.14 -15.27 -9.74
N THR A 104 5.35 -14.24 -10.10
CA THR A 104 4.90 -14.02 -11.49
C THR A 104 6.07 -13.79 -12.45
N HIS A 105 7.05 -12.95 -12.09
CA HIS A 105 8.24 -12.72 -12.93
C HIS A 105 9.07 -14.00 -13.14
N ARG A 106 9.04 -14.92 -12.17
CA ARG A 106 9.75 -16.20 -12.22
C ARG A 106 8.91 -17.36 -12.75
N SER A 107 7.65 -17.12 -13.12
CA SER A 107 6.70 -18.16 -13.55
C SER A 107 6.53 -19.30 -12.54
N GLU A 108 6.59 -18.96 -11.24
CA GLU A 108 6.35 -19.92 -10.16
C GLU A 108 4.85 -20.26 -10.08
N ARG A 109 4.53 -21.53 -9.77
CA ARG A 109 3.13 -21.99 -9.73
C ARG A 109 2.36 -21.47 -8.52
N ASP A 110 3.05 -21.17 -7.43
CA ASP A 110 2.48 -20.68 -6.18
C ASP A 110 3.51 -19.83 -5.42
N TYR A 111 3.05 -19.11 -4.40
CA TYR A 111 3.89 -18.30 -3.52
C TYR A 111 3.35 -18.34 -2.09
N GLY A 112 4.26 -18.29 -1.11
CA GLY A 112 3.85 -18.19 0.30
C GLY A 112 3.12 -16.88 0.61
N ARG A 113 2.41 -16.84 1.75
CA ARG A 113 1.70 -15.64 2.22
C ARG A 113 2.17 -15.25 3.60
N GLN A 114 2.23 -13.94 3.83
CA GLN A 114 2.52 -13.37 5.15
C GLN A 114 1.22 -13.03 5.87
N ILE A 115 1.30 -12.88 7.19
CA ILE A 115 0.22 -12.35 8.03
C ILE A 115 0.75 -11.12 8.76
N SER A 116 -0.05 -10.06 8.76
CA SER A 116 0.13 -8.92 9.67
C SER A 116 -0.98 -9.01 10.72
N ALA A 117 -0.61 -9.01 12.00
CA ALA A 117 -1.55 -9.14 13.11
C ALA A 117 -1.25 -8.10 14.19
N ILE A 118 -2.31 -7.65 14.86
CA ILE A 118 -2.24 -6.80 16.04
C ILE A 118 -3.22 -7.34 17.08
N ALA A 119 -2.81 -7.35 18.33
CA ALA A 119 -3.62 -7.80 19.45
C ALA A 119 -3.38 -6.91 20.67
N ARG A 120 -4.36 -6.85 21.56
CA ARG A 120 -4.18 -6.26 22.88
C ARG A 120 -3.48 -7.28 23.77
N VAL A 121 -2.28 -6.97 24.23
CA VAL A 121 -1.61 -7.74 25.28
C VAL A 121 -2.03 -7.14 26.61
N SER A 122 -2.63 -7.96 27.48
CA SER A 122 -3.08 -7.60 28.84
C SER A 122 -2.15 -8.18 29.89
#